data_AF-A0A7H1KR54-F1
#
_entry.id   AF-A0A7H1KR54-F1
#
_cell.length_a   1.000
_cell.length_b   1.000
_cell.length_c   1.000
_cell.angle_alpha   90.00
_cell.angle_beta   90.00
_cell.angle_gamma   90.00
#
_symmetry.space_group_name_H-M   'P 1'
#
loop_
_entity.id
_entity.type
_entity.pdbx_description
1 polymer ?
#
loop_
_entity_poly.entity_id
_entity_poly.type
_entity_poly.pdbx_seq_one_letter_code
_entity_poly.pdbx_strand_id
1 'polypeptide(L)'
;MSQKFAVMIAYDDDPNVKRYSPDFQTQDEFAKGWQSALKKAHHTSGQKSVITCGCRGKGEKRLYVRALPNGDAFILVKAANTGIEHDPSCVFFSLDARHTGLKGYASGVVRITTEGDMAVRLGIGMTEKDPPEKSEVPPLPHVQRPEGGQASMTLLGLLSLLWTESGLNVWYPKMAGKRNDSLVRYRLLETAKQIRTGRACIGDHLFIGVPDPKQPVAQSQIQRLSSQAMSDKRLMLLSVLPRYDAEKHEKPLKLQNGI
;
A
#
# COMPACT_ATOMS: atom_id res chain seq x y z
N MET A 1 2.72 -13.08 9.20
CA MET A 1 2.45 -13.46 10.60
C MET A 1 1.13 -14.22 10.59
N SER A 2 1.04 -15.39 11.22
CA SER A 2 -0.26 -16.02 11.42
C SER A 2 -1.09 -15.12 12.33
N GLN A 3 -2.38 -15.01 12.05
CA GLN A 3 -3.34 -14.35 12.94
C GLN A 3 -3.25 -15.03 14.31
N LYS A 4 -2.88 -14.29 15.36
CA LYS A 4 -2.71 -14.85 16.73
C LYS A 4 -3.88 -14.55 17.65
N PHE A 5 -4.70 -13.57 17.29
CA PHE A 5 -5.75 -13.05 18.15
C PHE A 5 -7.13 -13.28 17.55
N ALA A 6 -8.11 -13.50 18.42
CA ALA A 6 -9.49 -13.63 18.02
C ALA A 6 -10.02 -12.33 17.39
N VAL A 7 -11.02 -12.44 16.54
CA VAL A 7 -11.78 -11.30 15.99
C VAL A 7 -13.20 -11.36 16.51
N MET A 8 -13.74 -10.20 16.86
CA MET A 8 -15.09 -10.05 17.39
C MET A 8 -15.91 -9.29 16.37
N ILE A 9 -17.06 -9.83 15.98
CA ILE A 9 -18.01 -9.19 15.07
C ILE A 9 -19.34 -9.02 15.79
N ALA A 10 -19.75 -7.78 16.00
CA ALA A 10 -21.09 -7.41 16.45
C ALA A 10 -21.92 -7.01 15.22
N TYR A 11 -23.13 -7.52 15.11
CA TYR A 11 -24.05 -7.17 14.03
C TYR A 11 -25.24 -6.40 14.61
N ASP A 12 -25.80 -5.44 13.88
CA ASP A 12 -26.92 -4.62 14.37
C ASP A 12 -28.21 -5.42 14.66
N ASP A 13 -28.38 -6.60 14.05
CA ASP A 13 -29.52 -7.51 14.19
C ASP A 13 -29.33 -8.61 15.25
N ASP A 14 -28.12 -8.73 15.83
CA ASP A 14 -27.76 -9.76 16.80
C ASP A 14 -27.11 -9.10 18.04
N PRO A 15 -27.76 -9.13 19.21
CA PRO A 15 -27.18 -8.54 20.42
C PRO A 15 -25.91 -9.29 20.89
N ASN A 16 -25.64 -10.49 20.36
CA ASN A 16 -24.46 -11.25 20.74
C ASN A 16 -23.25 -10.94 19.84
N VAL A 17 -22.14 -10.59 20.48
CA VAL A 17 -20.85 -10.45 19.81
C VAL A 17 -20.30 -11.83 19.45
N LYS A 18 -20.18 -12.11 18.15
CA LYS A 18 -19.59 -13.37 17.67
C LYS A 18 -18.07 -13.30 17.75
N ARG A 19 -17.46 -14.29 18.40
CA ARG A 19 -16.01 -14.41 18.57
C ARG A 19 -15.46 -15.50 17.66
N TYR A 20 -14.53 -15.14 16.78
CA TYR A 20 -13.84 -16.05 15.88
C TYR A 20 -12.41 -16.30 16.38
N SER A 21 -12.04 -17.56 16.60
CA SER A 21 -10.72 -17.94 17.09
C SER A 21 -9.63 -17.72 16.02
N PRO A 22 -8.34 -17.64 16.39
CA PRO A 22 -7.24 -17.59 15.42
C PRO A 22 -7.23 -18.78 14.45
N ASP A 23 -7.55 -19.98 14.95
CA ASP A 23 -7.62 -21.19 14.15
C ASP A 23 -8.72 -21.11 13.10
N PHE A 24 -9.92 -20.67 13.48
CA PHE A 24 -11.03 -20.48 12.54
C PHE A 24 -10.70 -19.48 11.42
N GLN A 25 -9.82 -18.51 11.70
CA GLN A 25 -9.41 -17.49 10.73
C GLN A 25 -8.31 -17.96 9.77
N THR A 26 -7.58 -19.04 10.09
CA THR A 26 -6.33 -19.38 9.39
C THR A 26 -6.23 -20.81 8.89
N GLN A 27 -6.97 -21.76 9.45
CA GLN A 27 -6.93 -23.15 9.01
C GLN A 27 -7.80 -23.37 7.78
N ASP A 28 -7.29 -24.16 6.82
CA ASP A 28 -7.94 -24.39 5.53
C ASP A 28 -9.34 -25.00 5.65
N GLU A 29 -9.56 -25.84 6.67
CA GLU A 29 -10.87 -26.44 6.95
C GLU A 29 -11.97 -25.42 7.25
N PHE A 30 -11.61 -24.27 7.84
CA PHE A 30 -12.54 -23.18 8.16
C PHE A 30 -12.56 -22.08 7.10
N ALA A 31 -11.75 -22.16 6.04
CA ALA A 31 -11.60 -21.09 5.05
C ALA A 31 -12.94 -20.63 4.46
N LYS A 32 -13.82 -21.57 4.10
CA LYS A 32 -15.17 -21.24 3.58
C LYS A 32 -16.06 -20.56 4.62
N GLY A 33 -16.03 -21.05 5.87
CA GLY A 33 -16.79 -20.46 6.97
C GLY A 33 -16.32 -19.05 7.30
N TRP A 34 -15.01 -18.84 7.31
CA TRP A 34 -14.40 -17.54 7.55
C TRP A 34 -14.73 -16.53 6.46
N GLN A 35 -14.62 -16.93 5.19
CA GLN A 35 -15.01 -16.08 4.06
C GLN A 35 -16.50 -15.72 4.09
N SER A 36 -17.37 -16.65 4.47
CA SER A 36 -18.80 -16.37 4.67
C SER A 36 -19.04 -15.33 5.77
N ALA A 37 -18.36 -15.47 6.91
CA ALA A 37 -18.46 -14.51 8.03
C ALA A 37 -18.00 -13.10 7.63
N LEU A 38 -16.90 -12.98 6.90
CA LEU A 38 -16.39 -11.71 6.38
C LEU A 38 -17.32 -11.11 5.33
N LYS A 39 -17.83 -11.92 4.39
CA LYS A 39 -18.80 -11.48 3.39
C LYS A 39 -20.08 -10.93 4.03
N LYS A 40 -20.58 -11.58 5.09
CA LYS A 40 -21.72 -11.08 5.87
C LYS A 40 -21.41 -9.77 6.59
N ALA A 41 -20.18 -9.59 7.08
CA ALA A 41 -19.76 -8.38 7.77
C ALA A 41 -19.36 -7.23 6.82
N HIS A 42 -19.24 -7.49 5.51
CA HIS A 42 -18.88 -6.49 4.51
C HIS A 42 -20.00 -5.47 4.29
N HIS A 43 -19.66 -4.19 4.10
CA HIS A 43 -20.62 -3.08 4.00
C HIS A 43 -21.67 -3.24 2.87
N THR A 44 -21.33 -3.96 1.79
CA THR A 44 -22.25 -4.24 0.66
C THR A 44 -23.38 -5.21 1.02
N SER A 45 -23.30 -5.91 2.15
CA SER A 45 -24.36 -6.82 2.61
C SER A 45 -25.61 -6.08 3.13
N GLY A 46 -25.56 -4.75 3.25
CA GLY A 46 -26.63 -3.93 3.85
C GLY A 46 -26.67 -3.99 5.38
N GLN A 47 -25.88 -4.88 6.00
CA GLN A 47 -25.81 -5.08 7.43
C GLN A 47 -24.67 -4.25 8.03
N LYS A 48 -25.01 -3.36 8.96
CA LYS A 48 -24.01 -2.66 9.77
C LYS A 48 -23.40 -3.64 10.76
N SER A 49 -22.08 -3.70 10.79
CA SER A 49 -21.33 -4.52 11.72
C SER A 49 -20.15 -3.74 12.28
N VAL A 50 -19.79 -4.03 13.53
CA VAL A 50 -18.60 -3.50 14.18
C VAL A 50 -17.64 -4.65 14.41
N ILE A 51 -16.49 -4.57 13.76
CA ILE A 51 -15.45 -5.60 13.83
C ILE A 51 -14.30 -5.06 14.68
N THR A 52 -13.88 -5.83 15.68
CA THR A 52 -12.81 -5.45 16.59
C THR A 52 -11.82 -6.59 16.79
N CYS A 53 -10.53 -6.24 16.90
CA CYS A 53 -9.49 -7.22 17.21
C CYS A 53 -9.45 -7.53 18.71
N GLY A 54 -9.42 -8.81 19.07
CA GLY A 54 -9.32 -9.29 20.45
C GLY A 54 -7.89 -9.34 21.01
N CYS A 55 -6.94 -8.57 20.48
CA CYS A 55 -5.60 -8.47 21.05
C CYS A 55 -5.57 -7.58 22.30
N ARG A 56 -4.47 -7.64 23.06
CA ARG A 56 -4.30 -6.93 24.35
C ARG A 56 -3.94 -5.44 24.21
N GLY A 57 -4.03 -4.89 23.00
CA GLY A 57 -3.72 -3.49 22.74
C GLY A 57 -4.74 -2.50 23.31
N LYS A 58 -4.32 -1.26 23.50
CA LYS A 58 -5.09 -0.17 24.12
C LYS A 58 -5.77 0.68 23.04
N GLY A 59 -7.09 0.57 22.91
CA GLY A 59 -7.90 1.30 21.93
C GLY A 59 -9.11 0.50 21.45
N GLU A 60 -9.86 1.06 20.51
CA GLU A 60 -11.05 0.42 19.94
C GLU A 60 -10.68 -0.76 19.02
N LYS A 61 -9.50 -0.72 18.39
CA LYS A 61 -8.95 -1.79 17.54
C LYS A 61 -9.93 -2.19 16.43
N ARG A 62 -10.61 -1.20 15.85
CA ARG A 62 -11.58 -1.41 14.77
C ARG A 62 -10.91 -1.96 13.52
N LEU A 63 -11.57 -2.94 12.94
CA LEU A 63 -11.23 -3.54 11.66
C LEU A 63 -12.36 -3.31 10.66
N TYR A 64 -12.03 -3.40 9.39
CA TYR A 64 -12.95 -3.34 8.26
C TYR A 64 -12.74 -4.57 7.38
N VAL A 65 -13.82 -4.99 6.72
CA VAL A 65 -13.72 -6.00 5.67
C VAL A 65 -13.47 -5.30 4.35
N ARG A 66 -12.44 -5.75 3.63
CA ARG A 66 -12.17 -5.35 2.24
C ARG A 66 -12.36 -6.56 1.33
N ALA A 67 -13.10 -6.39 0.24
CA ALA A 67 -13.15 -7.37 -0.85
C ALA A 67 -11.87 -7.29 -1.72
N LEU A 68 -11.29 -8.42 -2.07
CA LEU A 68 -10.20 -8.49 -3.04
C LEU A 68 -10.74 -8.23 -4.47
N PRO A 69 -9.91 -7.79 -5.43
CA PRO A 69 -10.34 -7.35 -6.77
C PRO A 69 -11.17 -8.37 -7.56
N ASN A 70 -11.03 -9.66 -7.24
CA ASN A 70 -11.73 -10.75 -7.91
C ASN A 70 -13.12 -11.02 -7.32
N GLY A 71 -13.48 -10.38 -6.20
CA GLY A 71 -14.74 -10.57 -5.47
C GLY A 71 -14.85 -11.88 -4.67
N ASP A 72 -13.96 -12.84 -4.93
CA ASP A 72 -14.05 -14.20 -4.36
C ASP A 72 -13.54 -14.32 -2.92
N ALA A 73 -12.81 -13.31 -2.44
CA ALA A 73 -12.18 -13.35 -1.14
C ALA A 73 -12.22 -11.99 -0.44
N PHE A 74 -12.45 -12.04 0.86
CA PHE A 74 -12.51 -10.93 1.78
C PHE A 74 -11.35 -11.03 2.77
N ILE A 75 -10.80 -9.88 3.13
CA ILE A 75 -9.72 -9.74 4.11
C ILE A 75 -10.09 -8.71 5.16
N LEU A 76 -9.47 -8.82 6.34
CA LEU A 76 -9.56 -7.80 7.38
C LEU A 76 -8.44 -6.78 7.22
N VAL A 77 -8.79 -5.51 7.39
CA VAL A 77 -7.85 -4.39 7.43
C VAL A 77 -8.13 -3.54 8.67
N LYS A 78 -7.07 -2.98 9.26
CA LYS A 78 -7.20 -2.04 10.39
C LYS A 78 -7.67 -0.66 9.91
N ALA A 79 -8.27 0.11 10.81
CA ALA A 79 -8.53 1.53 10.57
C ALA A 79 -7.24 2.34 10.36
N ALA A 80 -7.35 3.49 9.68
CA ALA A 80 -6.19 4.34 9.40
C ALA A 80 -5.64 4.89 10.73
N ASN A 81 -4.32 4.86 10.90
CA ASN A 81 -3.62 5.35 12.09
C ASN A 81 -3.97 4.66 13.43
N THR A 82 -4.72 3.55 13.44
CA THR A 82 -5.04 2.81 14.67
C THR A 82 -4.11 1.64 14.95
N GLY A 83 -3.04 1.45 14.16
CA GLY A 83 -2.12 0.34 14.35
C GLY A 83 -1.46 0.31 15.74
N ILE A 84 -1.22 1.47 16.35
CA ILE A 84 -0.66 1.58 17.71
C ILE A 84 -1.63 1.12 18.81
N GLU A 85 -2.91 1.00 18.49
CA GLU A 85 -3.93 0.48 19.42
C GLU A 85 -3.85 -1.03 19.57
N HIS A 86 -3.14 -1.72 18.67
CA HIS A 86 -2.98 -3.17 18.73
C HIS A 86 -1.76 -3.55 19.57
N ASP A 87 -1.76 -4.77 20.10
CA ASP A 87 -0.59 -5.34 20.77
C ASP A 87 0.59 -5.43 19.79
N PRO A 88 1.85 -5.12 20.16
CA PRO A 88 3.01 -5.20 19.25
C PRO A 88 3.21 -6.56 18.56
N SER A 89 2.67 -7.64 19.13
CA SER A 89 2.69 -8.99 18.54
C SER A 89 1.51 -9.27 17.61
N CYS A 90 0.56 -8.35 17.47
CA CYS A 90 -0.61 -8.44 16.61
C CYS A 90 -0.26 -8.16 15.15
N VAL A 91 -0.92 -8.86 14.23
CA VAL A 91 -0.70 -8.66 12.79
C VAL A 91 -1.20 -7.29 12.29
N PHE A 92 -2.11 -6.67 13.02
CA PHE A 92 -2.64 -5.33 12.74
C PHE A 92 -1.85 -4.24 13.46
N PHE A 93 -0.81 -4.58 14.21
CA PHE A 93 0.05 -3.57 14.79
C PHE A 93 0.84 -2.85 13.70
N SER A 94 0.79 -1.53 13.75
CA SER A 94 1.68 -0.68 12.97
C SER A 94 1.99 0.57 13.79
N LEU A 95 3.20 1.09 13.63
CA LEU A 95 3.54 2.39 14.16
C LEU A 95 2.62 3.47 13.56
N ASP A 96 2.33 4.51 14.35
CA ASP A 96 1.47 5.60 13.91
C ASP A 96 2.18 6.50 12.88
N ALA A 97 1.46 7.48 12.36
CA ALA A 97 2.04 8.42 11.42
C ALA A 97 3.31 9.10 11.98
N ARG A 98 3.37 9.38 13.29
CA ARG A 98 4.49 10.07 13.93
C ARG A 98 5.79 9.27 13.94
N HIS A 99 5.71 7.95 13.79
CA HIS A 99 6.85 7.04 13.81
C HIS A 99 7.08 6.35 12.45
N THR A 100 6.36 6.76 11.42
CA THR A 100 6.53 6.31 10.03
C THR A 100 6.89 7.49 9.14
N GLY A 101 7.15 7.23 7.85
CA GLY A 101 7.31 8.30 6.84
C GLY A 101 6.08 9.21 6.71
N LEU A 102 4.95 8.84 7.32
CA LEU A 102 3.71 9.63 7.29
C LEU A 102 3.72 10.86 8.20
N LYS A 103 4.68 10.99 9.14
CA LYS A 103 4.79 12.15 10.05
C LYS A 103 4.89 13.47 9.28
N GLY A 104 5.41 13.41 8.05
CA GLY A 104 5.56 14.56 7.19
C GLY A 104 4.28 15.05 6.54
N TYR A 105 3.18 14.33 6.61
CA TYR A 105 1.95 14.63 5.88
C TYR A 105 0.81 15.06 6.79
N ALA A 106 -0.02 15.96 6.28
CA ALA A 106 -1.20 16.45 7.01
C ALA A 106 -2.25 15.36 7.22
N SER A 107 -3.11 15.56 8.21
CA SER A 107 -4.22 14.65 8.50
C SER A 107 -5.13 14.52 7.27
N GLY A 108 -5.34 13.26 6.86
CA GLY A 108 -6.17 12.95 5.71
C GLY A 108 -5.50 13.00 4.34
N VAL A 109 -4.17 13.16 4.25
CA VAL A 109 -3.42 12.81 3.02
C VAL A 109 -3.51 11.31 2.72
N VAL A 110 -3.49 10.50 3.78
CA VAL A 110 -3.77 9.06 3.72
C VAL A 110 -5.04 8.81 4.52
N ARG A 111 -6.01 8.11 3.93
CA ARG A 111 -7.28 7.73 4.55
C ARG A 111 -7.60 6.29 4.17
N ILE A 112 -8.38 5.61 4.99
CA ILE A 112 -9.01 4.35 4.62
C ILE A 112 -10.48 4.64 4.34
N THR A 113 -10.98 4.18 3.19
CA THR A 113 -12.38 4.33 2.79
C THR A 113 -13.24 3.36 3.58
N THR A 114 -14.56 3.55 3.56
CA THR A 114 -15.52 2.62 4.17
C THR A 114 -15.49 1.22 3.56
N GLU A 115 -14.97 1.10 2.34
CA GLU A 115 -14.75 -0.15 1.63
C GLU A 115 -13.44 -0.84 2.03
N GLY A 116 -12.71 -0.22 2.95
CA GLY A 116 -11.41 -0.68 3.42
C GLY A 116 -10.26 -0.28 2.51
N ASP A 117 -10.47 0.23 1.30
CA ASP A 117 -9.41 0.71 0.39
C ASP A 117 -8.63 1.89 0.98
N MET A 118 -7.35 2.05 0.60
CA MET A 118 -6.55 3.19 1.04
C MET A 118 -6.61 4.31 0.00
N ALA A 119 -7.04 5.51 0.40
CA ALA A 119 -7.01 6.71 -0.43
C ALA A 119 -5.81 7.58 -0.06
N VAL A 120 -5.05 7.99 -1.06
CA VAL A 120 -3.86 8.85 -0.94
C VAL A 120 -4.03 10.07 -1.84
N ARG A 121 -3.70 11.27 -1.32
CA ARG A 121 -3.60 12.48 -2.14
C ARG A 121 -2.15 12.68 -2.60
N LEU A 122 -1.86 12.42 -3.87
CA LEU A 122 -0.55 12.69 -4.45
C LEU A 122 -0.38 14.17 -4.80
N GLY A 123 0.85 14.69 -4.69
CA GLY A 123 1.19 16.04 -5.12
C GLY A 123 1.24 16.20 -6.64
N ILE A 124 1.46 15.08 -7.35
CA ILE A 124 1.43 15.00 -8.81
C ILE A 124 0.13 14.29 -9.21
N GLY A 125 -0.67 14.93 -10.06
CA GLY A 125 -1.90 14.34 -10.59
C GLY A 125 -1.61 13.15 -11.52
N MET A 126 -2.54 12.19 -11.61
CA MET A 126 -2.39 10.99 -12.46
C MET A 126 -2.75 11.19 -13.92
N THR A 127 -3.29 12.35 -14.28
CA THR A 127 -3.57 12.73 -15.66
C THR A 127 -2.67 13.89 -16.01
N GLU A 128 -1.98 13.79 -17.13
CA GLU A 128 -1.29 14.89 -17.76
C GLU A 128 -2.35 15.90 -18.22
N LYS A 129 -2.30 17.09 -17.64
CA LYS A 129 -3.02 18.23 -18.18
C LYS A 129 -2.07 18.94 -19.12
N ASP A 130 -2.60 19.52 -20.20
CA ASP A 130 -1.82 20.39 -21.06
C ASP A 130 -1.06 21.41 -20.20
N PRO A 131 0.24 21.62 -20.46
CA PRO A 131 1.00 22.60 -19.72
C PRO A 131 0.29 23.96 -19.89
N PRO A 132 0.08 24.73 -18.80
CA PRO A 132 -0.37 26.10 -18.97
C PRO A 132 0.64 26.82 -19.87
N GLU A 133 0.16 27.68 -20.78
CA GLU A 133 0.96 28.36 -21.83
C GLU A 133 2.18 29.15 -21.33
N LYS A 134 2.38 29.28 -20.02
CA LYS A 134 3.66 29.58 -19.39
C LYS A 134 3.70 28.88 -18.05
N SER A 135 4.48 27.80 -17.95
CA SER A 135 4.93 27.32 -16.65
C SER A 135 6.37 27.81 -16.48
N GLU A 136 6.53 29.03 -15.96
CA GLU A 136 7.78 29.37 -15.29
C GLU A 136 8.04 28.28 -14.26
N VAL A 137 9.19 27.62 -14.36
CA VAL A 137 9.63 26.65 -13.34
C VAL A 137 9.70 27.44 -12.04
N PRO A 138 8.78 27.23 -11.08
CA PRO A 138 8.84 27.97 -9.83
C PRO A 138 10.18 27.63 -9.18
N PRO A 139 10.87 28.60 -8.56
CA PRO A 139 12.05 28.30 -7.77
C PRO A 139 11.71 27.16 -6.80
N LEU A 140 12.64 26.21 -6.63
CA LEU A 140 12.50 25.15 -5.62
C LEU A 140 12.05 25.80 -4.31
N PRO A 141 10.80 25.53 -3.85
CA PRO A 141 10.31 26.19 -2.65
C PRO A 141 11.27 25.84 -1.52
N HIS A 142 11.59 26.82 -0.68
CA HIS A 142 12.29 26.57 0.57
C HIS A 142 11.61 25.39 1.26
N VAL A 143 12.41 24.40 1.69
CA VAL A 143 11.94 23.22 2.43
C VAL A 143 11.52 23.65 3.84
N GLN A 144 10.49 24.47 3.93
CA GLN A 144 9.79 24.75 5.17
C GLN A 144 8.64 23.76 5.22
N ARG A 145 8.74 22.82 6.17
CA ARG A 145 7.65 21.90 6.46
C ARG A 145 6.48 22.74 6.94
N PRO A 146 5.31 22.70 6.28
CA PRO A 146 4.15 23.44 6.73
C PRO A 146 3.82 23.06 8.18
N GLU A 147 3.43 24.03 8.99
CA GLU A 147 2.84 23.76 10.30
C GLU A 147 1.56 22.94 10.08
N GLY A 148 1.61 21.65 10.43
CA GLY A 148 0.54 20.68 10.13
C GLY A 148 0.89 19.63 9.07
N GLY A 149 2.08 19.68 8.46
CA GLY A 149 2.56 18.69 7.50
C GLY A 149 2.17 18.98 6.05
N GLN A 150 2.80 18.28 5.12
CA GLN A 150 2.62 18.46 3.69
C GLN A 150 1.21 18.00 3.28
N ALA A 151 0.48 18.85 2.55
CA ALA A 151 -0.92 18.61 2.19
C ALA A 151 -1.13 17.57 1.07
N SER A 152 -0.04 17.09 0.47
CA SER A 152 -0.02 16.09 -0.59
C SER A 152 1.24 15.23 -0.49
N MET A 153 1.12 13.97 -0.93
CA MET A 153 2.17 12.95 -0.84
C MET A 153 3.12 13.02 -2.04
N THR A 154 4.42 12.99 -1.75
CA THR A 154 5.47 12.88 -2.77
C THR A 154 5.60 11.44 -3.28
N LEU A 155 6.30 11.23 -4.40
CA LEU A 155 6.60 9.87 -4.89
C LEU A 155 7.45 9.07 -3.89
N LEU A 156 8.40 9.71 -3.20
CA LEU A 156 9.17 9.08 -2.12
C LEU A 156 8.28 8.68 -0.94
N GLY A 157 7.32 9.54 -0.59
CA GLY A 157 6.31 9.26 0.43
C GLY A 157 5.43 8.06 0.04
N LEU A 158 5.01 7.98 -1.23
CA LEU A 158 4.26 6.85 -1.76
C LEU A 158 5.07 5.55 -1.70
N LEU A 159 6.34 5.57 -2.09
CA LEU A 159 7.22 4.41 -1.98
C LEU A 159 7.36 3.95 -0.53
N SER A 160 7.55 4.89 0.41
CA SER A 160 7.67 4.58 1.84
C SER A 160 6.38 3.97 2.39
N LEU A 161 5.21 4.47 1.95
CA LEU A 161 3.91 3.93 2.29
C LEU A 161 3.74 2.50 1.74
N LEU A 162 4.01 2.28 0.44
CA LEU A 162 3.95 0.95 -0.18
C LEU A 162 4.86 -0.03 0.55
N TRP A 163 6.07 0.37 0.91
CA TRP A 163 7.03 -0.47 1.64
C TRP A 163 6.54 -0.87 3.04
N THR A 164 5.89 0.07 3.73
CA THR A 164 5.33 -0.15 5.07
C THR A 164 4.08 -1.03 5.02
N GLU A 165 3.12 -0.71 4.15
CA GLU A 165 1.85 -1.42 4.04
C GLU A 165 2.01 -2.82 3.43
N SER A 166 3.05 -3.05 2.62
CA SER A 166 3.41 -4.37 2.13
C SER A 166 4.14 -5.24 3.17
N GLY A 167 4.47 -4.68 4.35
CA GLY A 167 5.21 -5.35 5.41
C GLY A 167 6.68 -5.60 5.09
N LEU A 168 7.24 -4.94 4.06
CA LEU A 168 8.64 -5.08 3.68
C LEU A 168 9.60 -4.42 4.68
N ASN A 169 9.10 -3.52 5.52
CA ASN A 169 9.80 -2.95 6.67
C ASN A 169 9.89 -3.90 7.88
N VAL A 170 9.22 -5.06 7.85
CA VAL A 170 9.24 -6.06 8.94
C VAL A 170 10.21 -7.18 8.59
N TRP A 171 11.01 -7.62 9.56
CA TRP A 171 11.89 -8.77 9.43
C TRP A 171 11.63 -9.80 10.54
N TYR A 172 11.72 -11.08 10.21
CA TYR A 172 11.73 -12.18 11.18
C TYR A 172 12.57 -13.35 10.65
N PRO A 173 13.10 -14.25 11.51
CA PRO A 173 14.09 -15.26 11.10
C PRO A 173 13.69 -16.14 9.91
N LYS A 174 12.42 -16.54 9.81
CA LYS A 174 11.91 -17.34 8.68
C LYS A 174 11.91 -16.61 7.32
N MET A 175 12.20 -15.31 7.28
CA MET A 175 12.37 -14.52 6.04
C MET A 175 13.80 -14.50 5.52
N ALA A 176 14.78 -15.01 6.27
CA ALA A 176 16.17 -15.06 5.84
C ALA A 176 16.29 -15.69 4.44
N GLY A 177 16.94 -14.98 3.50
CA GLY A 177 17.11 -15.40 2.10
C GLY A 177 15.86 -15.36 1.22
N LYS A 178 14.68 -15.01 1.74
CA LYS A 178 13.41 -15.06 0.97
C LYS A 178 13.01 -13.73 0.34
N ARG A 179 13.55 -12.61 0.81
CA ARG A 179 13.30 -11.27 0.24
C ARG A 179 14.16 -11.04 -0.99
N ASN A 180 13.70 -11.58 -2.12
CA ASN A 180 14.26 -11.30 -3.44
C ASN A 180 13.39 -10.29 -4.20
N ASP A 181 13.91 -9.79 -5.34
CA ASP A 181 13.25 -8.76 -6.15
C ASP A 181 11.86 -9.18 -6.62
N SER A 182 11.66 -10.47 -6.89
CA SER A 182 10.34 -11.00 -7.27
C SER A 182 9.33 -10.93 -6.14
N LEU A 183 9.72 -11.28 -4.91
CA LEU A 183 8.85 -11.14 -3.74
C LEU A 183 8.55 -9.67 -3.45
N VAL A 184 9.57 -8.80 -3.51
CA VAL A 184 9.41 -7.35 -3.31
C VAL A 184 8.44 -6.77 -4.33
N ARG A 185 8.65 -7.06 -5.62
CA ARG A 185 7.76 -6.64 -6.71
C ARG A 185 6.33 -7.10 -6.49
N TYR A 186 6.14 -8.39 -6.21
CA TYR A 186 4.82 -8.96 -5.95
C TYR A 186 4.12 -8.23 -4.81
N ARG A 187 4.80 -8.08 -3.66
CA ARG A 187 4.26 -7.41 -2.47
C ARG A 187 3.89 -5.95 -2.74
N LEU A 188 4.76 -5.20 -3.42
CA LEU A 188 4.49 -3.79 -3.75
C LEU A 188 3.32 -3.65 -4.73
N LEU A 189 3.22 -4.49 -5.76
CA LEU A 189 2.11 -4.45 -6.73
C LEU A 189 0.78 -4.85 -6.08
N GLU A 190 0.76 -5.87 -5.22
CA GLU A 190 -0.45 -6.27 -4.49
C GLU A 190 -0.93 -5.16 -3.55
N THR A 191 -0.02 -4.50 -2.83
CA THR A 191 -0.36 -3.33 -2.02
C THR A 191 -0.81 -2.15 -2.88
N ALA A 192 -0.17 -1.90 -4.02
CA ALA A 192 -0.53 -0.81 -4.94
C ALA A 192 -1.96 -0.95 -5.50
N LYS A 193 -2.44 -2.18 -5.74
CA LYS A 193 -3.83 -2.44 -6.15
C LYS A 193 -4.88 -2.00 -5.12
N GLN A 194 -4.45 -1.78 -3.88
CA GLN A 194 -5.31 -1.41 -2.75
C GLN A 194 -5.21 0.08 -2.40
N ILE A 195 -4.41 0.85 -3.16
CA ILE A 195 -4.20 2.28 -2.95
C ILE A 195 -4.79 3.04 -4.13
N ARG A 196 -5.60 4.05 -3.85
CA ARG A 196 -6.22 4.93 -4.84
C ARG A 196 -5.77 6.37 -4.65
N THR A 197 -5.69 7.11 -5.75
CA THR A 197 -5.54 8.57 -5.79
C THR A 197 -6.63 9.17 -6.66
N GLY A 198 -7.57 9.89 -6.04
CA GLY A 198 -8.84 10.23 -6.69
C GLY A 198 -9.56 8.97 -7.18
N ARG A 199 -9.82 8.87 -8.49
CA ARG A 199 -10.44 7.69 -9.12
C ARG A 199 -9.43 6.64 -9.60
N ALA A 200 -8.14 6.98 -9.68
CA ALA A 200 -7.11 6.10 -10.22
C ALA A 200 -6.61 5.11 -9.16
N CYS A 201 -6.42 3.85 -9.54
CA CYS A 201 -5.76 2.85 -8.72
C CYS A 201 -4.25 2.90 -8.98
N ILE A 202 -3.43 2.95 -7.93
CA ILE A 202 -1.96 3.02 -8.07
C ILE A 202 -1.42 1.78 -8.80
N GLY A 203 -2.00 0.60 -8.56
CA GLY A 203 -1.63 -0.64 -9.24
C GLY A 203 -1.85 -0.62 -10.77
N ASP A 204 -2.73 0.27 -11.27
CA ASP A 204 -2.96 0.43 -12.70
C ASP A 204 -1.91 1.32 -13.39
N HIS A 205 -1.16 2.08 -12.60
CA HIS A 205 -0.18 3.06 -13.07
C HIS A 205 1.27 2.74 -12.64
N LEU A 206 1.47 1.79 -11.71
CA LEU A 206 2.79 1.41 -11.19
C LEU A 206 3.38 0.23 -11.99
N PHE A 207 4.60 0.43 -12.50
CA PHE A 207 5.42 -0.58 -13.15
C PHE A 207 6.71 -0.77 -12.36
N ILE A 208 7.11 -2.02 -12.17
CA ILE A 208 8.30 -2.36 -11.40
C ILE A 208 9.23 -3.20 -12.27
N GLY A 209 10.42 -2.66 -12.50
CA GLY A 209 11.46 -3.28 -13.31
C GLY A 209 11.76 -4.72 -12.88
N VAL A 210 12.03 -5.57 -13.88
CA VAL A 210 12.41 -6.96 -13.67
C VAL A 210 13.88 -7.10 -14.05
N PRO A 211 14.74 -7.68 -13.19
CA PRO A 211 16.17 -7.81 -13.49
C PRO A 211 16.47 -8.59 -14.77
N ASP A 212 15.68 -9.63 -15.06
CA ASP A 212 15.80 -10.41 -16.29
C ASP A 212 14.65 -10.08 -17.25
N PRO A 213 14.93 -9.41 -18.39
CA PRO A 213 13.92 -9.02 -19.36
C PRO A 213 13.28 -10.21 -20.10
N LYS A 214 13.85 -11.42 -19.99
CA LYS A 214 13.29 -12.63 -20.60
C LYS A 214 12.16 -13.24 -19.78
N GLN A 215 11.96 -12.81 -18.53
CA GLN A 215 10.87 -13.32 -17.71
C GLN A 215 9.51 -12.95 -18.31
N PRO A 216 8.50 -13.85 -18.25
CA PRO A 216 7.15 -13.56 -18.75
C PRO A 216 6.54 -12.28 -18.16
N VAL A 217 6.88 -11.97 -16.91
CA VAL A 217 6.42 -10.73 -16.25
C VAL A 217 6.98 -9.49 -16.96
N ALA A 218 8.23 -9.49 -17.43
CA ALA A 218 8.81 -8.36 -18.13
C ALA A 218 8.08 -8.12 -19.47
N GLN A 219 7.80 -9.19 -20.22
CA GLN A 219 7.05 -9.10 -21.48
C GLN A 219 5.64 -8.55 -21.25
N SER A 220 4.93 -9.07 -20.23
CA SER A 220 3.58 -8.60 -19.89
C SER A 220 3.55 -7.11 -19.49
N GLN A 221 4.58 -6.63 -18.78
CA GLN A 221 4.72 -5.21 -18.44
C GLN A 221 4.98 -4.35 -19.66
N ILE A 222 5.87 -4.78 -20.57
CA ILE A 222 6.16 -4.04 -21.81
C ILE A 222 4.89 -3.90 -22.67
N GLN A 223 4.11 -4.97 -22.80
CA GLN A 223 2.86 -4.95 -23.56
C GLN A 223 1.81 -4.01 -22.92
N ARG A 224 1.75 -3.96 -21.59
CA ARG A 224 0.84 -3.06 -20.88
C ARG A 224 1.32 -1.60 -20.91
N LEU A 225 2.63 -1.38 -20.88
CA LEU A 225 3.21 -0.05 -21.07
C LEU A 225 2.90 0.47 -22.49
N SER A 226 3.09 -0.36 -23.51
CA SER A 226 2.84 0.06 -24.90
C SER A 226 1.36 0.36 -25.16
N SER A 227 0.43 -0.39 -24.56
CA SER A 227 -1.01 -0.10 -24.68
C SER A 227 -1.43 1.18 -23.96
N GLN A 228 -0.66 1.63 -22.97
CA GLN A 228 -0.91 2.87 -22.22
C GLN A 228 -0.09 4.06 -22.72
N ALA A 229 0.86 3.85 -23.63
CA ALA A 229 1.78 4.90 -24.12
C ALA A 229 1.07 6.06 -24.83
N MET A 230 -0.14 5.82 -25.35
CA MET A 230 -0.97 6.83 -26.03
C MET A 230 -2.02 7.46 -25.11
N SER A 231 -2.02 7.14 -23.81
CA SER A 231 -2.93 7.72 -22.83
C SER A 231 -2.34 9.00 -22.25
N ASP A 232 -3.21 9.95 -21.91
CA ASP A 232 -2.94 11.11 -21.05
C ASP A 232 -2.64 10.74 -19.57
N LYS A 233 -2.49 9.46 -19.26
CA LYS A 233 -2.30 8.96 -17.90
C LYS A 233 -0.82 8.86 -17.58
N ARG A 234 -0.42 9.46 -16.47
CA ARG A 234 0.94 9.34 -15.95
C ARG A 234 1.22 7.92 -15.49
N LEU A 235 2.38 7.41 -15.86
CA LEU A 235 2.88 6.11 -15.43
C LEU A 235 4.01 6.32 -14.41
N MET A 236 4.08 5.44 -13.41
CA MET A 236 5.13 5.42 -12.41
C MET A 236 6.02 4.21 -12.64
N LEU A 237 7.32 4.45 -12.79
CA LEU A 237 8.32 3.41 -12.91
C LEU A 237 9.15 3.34 -11.63
N LEU A 238 9.25 2.14 -11.06
CA LEU A 238 10.15 1.81 -9.96
C LEU A 238 11.12 0.75 -10.46
N SER A 239 12.42 0.93 -10.31
CA SER A 239 13.39 -0.10 -10.67
C SER A 239 14.50 -0.16 -9.64
N VAL A 240 15.14 -1.33 -9.55
CA VAL A 240 16.37 -1.49 -8.76
C VAL A 240 17.48 -0.83 -9.55
N LEU A 241 18.17 0.13 -8.94
CA LEU A 241 19.36 0.70 -9.53
C LEU A 241 20.47 -0.37 -9.53
N PRO A 242 21.25 -0.49 -10.62
CA PRO A 242 22.42 -1.36 -10.63
C PRO A 242 23.33 -0.99 -9.46
N ARG A 243 24.01 -2.00 -8.89
CA ARG A 243 25.01 -1.74 -7.87
C ARG A 243 26.02 -0.75 -8.40
N TYR A 244 26.44 0.16 -7.54
CA TYR A 244 27.49 1.09 -7.85
C TYR A 244 28.75 0.32 -8.26
N ASP A 245 29.23 0.61 -9.46
CA ASP A 245 30.43 0.09 -10.07
C ASP A 245 31.33 1.30 -10.37
N ALA A 246 32.37 1.49 -9.56
CA ALA A 246 33.27 2.65 -9.67
C ALA A 246 33.92 2.72 -11.06
N GLU A 247 34.26 1.58 -11.66
CA GLU A 247 34.88 1.53 -13.00
C GLU A 247 33.93 1.99 -14.12
N LYS A 248 32.62 1.83 -13.93
CA LYS A 248 31.60 2.30 -14.88
C LYS A 248 31.15 3.72 -14.62
N HIS A 249 31.01 4.12 -13.36
CA HIS A 249 30.36 5.37 -12.98
C HIS A 249 31.33 6.54 -12.71
N GLU A 250 32.60 6.28 -12.40
CA GLU A 250 33.62 7.32 -12.16
C GLU A 250 34.50 7.60 -13.38
N LYS A 251 34.20 7.02 -14.54
CA LYS A 251 34.93 7.35 -15.77
C LYS A 251 34.86 8.86 -16.00
N PRO A 252 36.00 9.58 -16.03
CA PRO A 252 35.98 11.01 -16.28
C PRO A 252 35.34 11.22 -17.65
N LEU A 253 34.32 12.08 -17.69
CA LEU A 253 33.70 12.52 -18.93
C LEU A 253 34.82 13.11 -19.79
N LYS A 254 35.20 12.39 -20.85
CA LYS A 254 36.15 12.91 -21.84
C LYS A 254 35.45 14.03 -22.59
N LEU A 255 35.58 15.25 -22.08
CA LEU A 255 35.31 16.45 -22.85
C LEU A 255 36.27 16.43 -24.04
N GLN A 256 35.75 16.16 -25.23
CA GLN A 256 36.49 16.40 -26.45
C GLN A 256 36.68 17.92 -26.54
N ASN A 257 37.85 18.39 -26.11
CA ASN A 257 38.30 19.74 -26.41
C ASN A 257 38.60 19.79 -27.92
N GLY A 258 37.58 20.10 -28.72
CA GLY A 258 37.75 20.54 -30.10
C GLY A 258 38.23 21.98 -30.08
N ILE A 259 39.51 22.18 -30.44
CA ILE A 259 40.04 23.44 -30.94
C ILE A 259 39.69 23.53 -32.42
#